data_AF-A0A172T7L2-F1
#
_entry.id   AF-A0A172T7L2-F1
#
_cell.length_a   1.000
_cell.length_b   1.000
_cell.length_c   1.000
_cell.angle_alpha   90.00
_cell.angle_beta   90.00
_cell.angle_gamma   90.00
#
_symmetry.space_group_name_H-M   'P 1'
#
loop_
_entity.id
_entity.type
_entity.pdbx_description
1 polymer ?
#
loop_
_entity_poly.entity_id
_entity_poly.type
_entity_poly.pdbx_seq_one_letter_code
_entity_poly.pdbx_strand_id
1 'polypeptide(L)'
;MSTYSRLMLDFLPTASDAECMVFVCTSNFDANKEVLQWMVSQAQCPGSVALATYWYMDPDFFSSYTADTIDEWARDDFNMMRLIESNSESGFYKSSKIGFDPRADPIADEDWVDEHAAEGNDNIPAHMFLPIPGQLLTNEDIPEGWDNGMPPHIVEAVWKELDEE
;
A
#
# COMPACT_ATOMS: atom_id res chain seq x y z
N MET A 1 -12.28 -16.23 -2.26
CA MET A 1 -11.46 -15.60 -1.21
C MET A 1 -10.56 -16.67 -0.63
N SER A 2 -9.24 -16.48 -0.72
CA SER A 2 -8.25 -17.41 -0.17
C SER A 2 -8.25 -17.39 1.37
N THR A 3 -7.62 -18.37 2.02
CA THR A 3 -7.40 -18.33 3.48
C THR A 3 -6.63 -17.09 3.89
N TYR A 4 -5.60 -16.72 3.13
CA TYR A 4 -4.89 -15.45 3.30
C TYR A 4 -5.84 -14.26 3.32
N SER A 5 -6.65 -14.05 2.26
CA SER A 5 -7.53 -12.90 2.16
C SER A 5 -8.52 -12.86 3.33
N ARG A 6 -9.11 -14.00 3.69
CA ARG A 6 -10.04 -14.07 4.81
C ARG A 6 -9.38 -13.67 6.14
N LEU A 7 -8.22 -14.25 6.47
CA LEU A 7 -7.53 -13.98 7.73
C LEU A 7 -7.05 -12.53 7.82
N MET A 8 -6.51 -11.97 6.73
CA MET A 8 -6.09 -10.57 6.70
C MET A 8 -7.27 -9.61 6.83
N LEU A 9 -8.40 -9.90 6.18
CA LEU A 9 -9.63 -9.10 6.30
C LEU A 9 -10.27 -9.19 7.70
N ASP A 10 -10.02 -10.26 8.45
CA ASP A 10 -10.40 -10.36 9.86
C ASP A 10 -9.44 -9.57 10.79
N PHE A 11 -8.14 -9.54 10.46
CA PHE A 11 -7.10 -8.88 11.25
C PHE A 11 -7.08 -7.35 11.10
N LEU A 12 -6.99 -6.85 9.86
CA LEU A 12 -6.78 -5.44 9.53
C LEU A 12 -7.81 -4.46 10.12
N PRO A 13 -9.11 -4.80 10.29
CA PRO A 13 -10.06 -3.90 10.97
C PRO A 13 -9.69 -3.56 12.42
N THR A 14 -8.87 -4.39 13.06
CA THR A 14 -8.44 -4.21 14.46
C THR A 14 -6.95 -3.91 14.60
N ALA A 15 -6.22 -3.94 13.49
CA ALA A 15 -4.80 -3.64 13.44
C ALA A 15 -4.54 -2.16 13.78
N SER A 16 -3.38 -1.90 14.37
CA SER A 16 -2.86 -0.55 14.56
C SER A 16 -2.45 0.07 13.23
N ASP A 17 -2.38 1.40 13.18
CA ASP A 17 -1.92 2.10 11.97
C ASP A 17 -0.49 1.72 11.57
N ALA A 18 0.34 1.36 12.55
CA ALA A 18 1.69 0.86 12.31
C ALA A 18 1.66 -0.52 11.64
N GLU A 19 0.82 -1.45 12.12
CA GLU A 19 0.64 -2.76 11.49
C GLU A 19 0.05 -2.64 10.07
N CYS A 20 -0.85 -1.69 9.81
CA CYS A 20 -1.31 -1.40 8.46
C CYS A 20 -0.18 -0.90 7.55
N MET A 21 0.72 -0.05 8.07
CA MET A 21 1.90 0.40 7.33
C MET A 21 2.86 -0.75 7.03
N VAL A 22 3.17 -1.58 8.02
CA VAL A 22 4.02 -2.78 7.85
C VAL A 22 3.39 -3.75 6.85
N PHE A 23 2.06 -3.95 6.89
CA PHE A 23 1.35 -4.75 5.90
C PHE A 23 1.62 -4.27 4.48
N VAL A 24 1.47 -2.96 4.19
CA VAL A 24 1.74 -2.40 2.86
C VAL A 24 3.19 -2.59 2.46
N CYS A 25 4.12 -2.13 3.30
CA CYS A 25 5.53 -2.03 2.94
C CYS A 25 6.23 -3.39 2.77
N THR A 26 5.61 -4.46 3.28
CA THR A 26 6.14 -5.83 3.19
C THR A 26 5.28 -6.76 2.32
N SER A 27 4.20 -6.24 1.71
CA SER A 27 3.30 -7.05 0.88
C SER A 27 3.88 -7.36 -0.49
N ASN A 28 3.54 -8.54 -0.99
CA ASN A 28 3.60 -8.81 -2.42
C ASN A 28 2.30 -8.28 -3.06
N PHE A 29 2.39 -7.21 -3.85
CA PHE A 29 1.22 -6.49 -4.38
C PHE A 29 0.40 -7.30 -5.38
N ASP A 30 1.02 -8.23 -6.11
CA ASP A 30 0.30 -9.13 -7.01
C ASP A 30 -0.49 -10.18 -6.24
N ALA A 31 0.14 -10.81 -5.24
CA ALA A 31 -0.50 -11.86 -4.44
C ALA A 31 -1.57 -11.30 -3.49
N ASN A 32 -1.36 -10.09 -2.96
CA ASN A 32 -2.17 -9.51 -1.89
C ASN A 32 -3.18 -8.46 -2.39
N LYS A 33 -3.35 -8.32 -3.70
CA LYS A 33 -4.13 -7.27 -4.37
C LYS A 33 -5.54 -7.08 -3.81
N GLU A 34 -6.28 -8.17 -3.59
CA GLU A 34 -7.65 -8.13 -3.03
C GLU A 34 -7.70 -7.41 -1.67
N VAL A 35 -6.72 -7.69 -0.80
CA VAL A 35 -6.67 -7.14 0.56
C VAL A 35 -6.20 -5.67 0.53
N LEU A 36 -5.21 -5.35 -0.30
CA LEU A 36 -4.74 -3.98 -0.51
C LEU A 36 -5.87 -3.09 -1.03
N GLN A 37 -6.61 -3.56 -2.04
CA GLN A 37 -7.76 -2.85 -2.61
C GLN A 37 -8.87 -2.65 -1.57
N TRP A 38 -9.19 -3.68 -0.78
CA TRP A 38 -10.13 -3.53 0.32
C TRP A 38 -9.65 -2.43 1.27
N MET A 39 -8.41 -2.46 1.73
CA MET A 39 -7.86 -1.51 2.70
C MET A 39 -7.91 -0.07 2.20
N VAL A 40 -7.47 0.23 0.98
CA VAL A 40 -7.47 1.62 0.48
C VAL A 40 -8.87 2.15 0.10
N SER A 41 -9.88 1.28 0.04
CA SER A 41 -11.29 1.66 -0.12
C SER A 41 -11.98 2.06 1.21
N GLN A 42 -11.27 1.92 2.33
CA GLN A 42 -11.80 2.15 3.66
C GLN A 42 -11.47 3.55 4.20
N ALA A 43 -12.46 4.27 4.75
CA ALA A 43 -12.24 5.61 5.35
C ALA A 43 -11.32 5.56 6.59
N GLN A 44 -11.29 4.41 7.27
CA GLN A 44 -10.42 4.10 8.40
C GLN A 44 -8.98 3.76 7.99
N CYS A 45 -8.66 3.69 6.70
CA CYS A 45 -7.27 3.60 6.25
C CYS A 45 -6.54 4.93 6.55
N PRO A 46 -5.37 4.90 7.19
CA PRO A 46 -4.54 6.10 7.33
C PRO A 46 -4.15 6.67 5.96
N GLY A 47 -4.17 7.99 5.83
CA GLY A 47 -3.70 8.64 4.58
C GLY A 47 -2.24 8.30 4.24
N SER A 48 -1.37 8.15 5.26
CA SER A 48 0.02 7.72 5.08
C SER A 48 0.13 6.29 4.52
N VAL A 49 -0.73 5.37 4.96
CA VAL A 49 -0.77 3.98 4.45
C VAL A 49 -1.27 3.96 3.01
N ALA A 50 -2.31 4.73 2.69
CA ALA A 50 -2.79 4.85 1.32
C ALA A 50 -1.72 5.46 0.39
N LEU A 51 -1.00 6.48 0.86
CA LEU A 51 0.11 7.08 0.12
C LEU A 51 1.27 6.09 -0.09
N ALA A 52 1.64 5.32 0.93
CA ALA A 52 2.63 4.25 0.78
C ALA A 52 2.18 3.22 -0.26
N THR A 53 0.92 2.78 -0.21
CA THR A 53 0.37 1.84 -1.21
C THR A 53 0.48 2.41 -2.62
N TYR A 54 0.17 3.70 -2.82
CA TYR A 54 0.29 4.36 -4.13
C TYR A 54 1.71 4.30 -4.69
N TRP A 55 2.73 4.63 -3.88
CA TRP A 55 4.11 4.66 -4.34
C TRP A 55 4.71 3.27 -4.55
N TYR A 56 4.37 2.29 -3.71
CA TYR A 56 4.77 0.89 -3.91
C TYR A 56 4.16 0.24 -5.17
N MET A 57 3.10 0.84 -5.74
CA MET A 57 2.51 0.40 -7.00
C MET A 57 3.22 0.94 -8.24
N ASP A 58 4.26 1.76 -8.09
CA ASP A 58 4.95 2.44 -9.19
C ASP A 58 3.96 3.25 -10.07
N PRO A 59 3.46 4.38 -9.55
CA PRO A 59 2.39 5.14 -10.20
C PRO A 59 2.82 5.74 -11.55
N ASP A 60 4.12 5.85 -11.79
CA ASP A 60 4.67 6.37 -13.04
C ASP A 60 4.29 5.51 -14.23
N PHE A 61 4.35 4.18 -14.09
CA PHE A 61 3.90 3.26 -15.12
C PHE A 61 2.48 3.60 -15.56
N PHE A 62 1.57 3.85 -14.61
CA PHE A 62 0.14 4.02 -14.85
C PHE A 62 -0.30 5.44 -15.20
N SER A 63 0.55 6.42 -14.91
CA SER A 63 0.27 7.85 -15.05
C SER A 63 -0.15 8.26 -16.48
N SER A 64 0.43 7.61 -17.50
CA SER A 64 0.20 7.88 -18.92
C SER A 64 -1.07 7.21 -19.48
N TYR A 65 -1.69 6.33 -18.70
CA TYR A 65 -2.88 5.59 -19.10
C TYR A 65 -4.17 6.29 -18.70
N THR A 66 -5.22 5.99 -19.46
CA THR A 66 -6.61 6.35 -19.22
C THR A 66 -7.45 5.08 -19.07
N ALA A 67 -8.68 5.21 -18.57
CA ALA A 67 -9.59 4.08 -18.46
C ALA A 67 -9.84 3.35 -19.81
N ASP A 68 -9.71 4.06 -20.94
CA ASP A 68 -9.88 3.52 -22.29
C ASP A 68 -8.60 2.92 -22.87
N THR A 69 -7.42 3.29 -22.37
CA THR A 69 -6.13 2.87 -22.93
C THR A 69 -5.37 1.84 -22.08
N ILE A 70 -5.79 1.62 -20.83
CA ILE A 70 -5.19 0.61 -19.96
C ILE A 70 -5.60 -0.81 -20.39
N ASP A 71 -4.62 -1.70 -20.44
CA ASP A 71 -4.85 -3.12 -20.69
C ASP A 71 -5.63 -3.77 -19.55
N GLU A 72 -6.37 -4.84 -19.87
CA GLU A 72 -7.23 -5.54 -18.91
C GLU A 72 -6.45 -6.11 -17.71
N TRP A 73 -5.23 -6.61 -17.94
CA TRP A 73 -4.40 -7.20 -16.88
C TRP A 73 -3.94 -6.17 -15.82
N ALA A 74 -3.86 -4.89 -16.19
CA ALA A 74 -3.38 -3.79 -15.36
C ALA A 74 -4.53 -2.93 -14.81
N ARG A 75 -5.78 -3.26 -15.16
CA ARG A 75 -6.95 -2.43 -14.89
C ARG A 75 -7.26 -2.29 -13.41
N ASP A 76 -7.09 -3.35 -12.63
CA ASP A 76 -7.37 -3.32 -11.20
C ASP A 76 -6.38 -2.43 -10.45
N ASP A 77 -5.09 -2.52 -10.80
CA ASP A 77 -4.06 -1.64 -10.24
C ASP A 77 -4.35 -0.19 -10.61
N PHE A 78 -4.60 0.08 -11.90
CA PHE A 78 -4.99 1.41 -12.39
C PHE A 78 -6.17 2.00 -11.59
N ASN A 79 -7.24 1.22 -11.42
CA ASN A 79 -8.42 1.66 -10.66
C ASN A 79 -8.09 1.93 -9.19
N MET A 80 -7.22 1.12 -8.58
CA MET A 80 -6.78 1.30 -7.20
C MET A 80 -5.99 2.61 -7.03
N MET A 81 -5.07 2.95 -7.93
CA MET A 81 -4.37 4.25 -7.86
C MET A 81 -5.30 5.43 -8.06
N ARG A 82 -6.21 5.38 -9.05
CA ARG A 82 -7.18 6.47 -9.26
C ARG A 82 -8.12 6.65 -8.07
N LEU A 83 -8.46 5.56 -7.38
CA LEU A 83 -9.21 5.61 -6.13
C LEU A 83 -8.40 6.32 -5.03
N ILE A 84 -7.12 5.98 -4.86
CA ILE A 84 -6.25 6.60 -3.85
C ILE A 84 -6.08 8.11 -4.13
N GLU A 85 -5.83 8.51 -5.38
CA GLU A 85 -5.72 9.92 -5.77
C GLU A 85 -6.99 10.71 -5.39
N SER A 86 -8.16 10.20 -5.78
CA SER A 86 -9.46 10.82 -5.52
C SER A 86 -9.78 10.90 -4.01
N ASN A 87 -9.50 9.83 -3.27
CA ASN A 87 -9.74 9.77 -1.84
C ASN A 87 -8.78 10.68 -1.05
N SER A 88 -7.54 10.79 -1.51
CA SER A 88 -6.54 11.69 -0.91
C SER A 88 -6.93 13.15 -1.11
N GLU A 89 -7.33 13.53 -2.33
CA GLU A 89 -7.78 14.88 -2.65
C GLU A 89 -9.03 15.30 -1.86
N SER A 90 -9.97 14.36 -1.66
CA SER A 90 -11.22 14.62 -0.92
C SER A 90 -11.09 14.59 0.60
N GLY A 91 -9.93 14.21 1.14
CA GLY A 91 -9.72 14.05 2.59
C GLY A 91 -10.49 12.86 3.19
N PHE A 92 -10.72 11.81 2.41
CA PHE A 92 -11.47 10.62 2.79
C PHE A 92 -10.77 9.79 3.89
N TYR A 93 -9.44 9.74 3.85
CA TYR A 93 -8.64 8.92 4.75
C TYR A 93 -8.50 9.53 6.15
N LYS A 94 -8.44 8.67 7.17
CA LYS A 94 -8.24 9.12 8.54
C LYS A 94 -6.84 9.68 8.76
N SER A 95 -6.72 10.59 9.72
CA SER A 95 -5.42 11.03 10.25
C SER A 95 -4.77 9.94 11.10
N SER A 96 -3.44 9.90 11.12
CA SER A 96 -2.65 8.96 11.93
C SER A 96 -1.43 9.66 12.54
N LYS A 97 -0.80 9.01 13.52
CA LYS A 97 0.53 9.38 14.01
C LYS A 97 1.65 8.80 13.14
N ILE A 98 1.34 7.80 12.31
CA ILE A 98 2.28 7.21 11.36
C ILE A 98 2.31 8.09 10.12
N GLY A 99 3.52 8.49 9.72
CA GLY A 99 3.78 9.28 8.53
C GLY A 99 4.25 8.41 7.37
N PHE A 100 4.39 9.04 6.21
CA PHE A 100 5.08 8.46 5.06
C PHE A 100 5.70 9.60 4.24
N ASP A 101 6.95 9.44 3.83
CA ASP A 101 7.65 10.36 2.96
C ASP A 101 8.09 9.62 1.69
N PRO A 102 7.51 9.91 0.52
CA PRO A 102 7.89 9.22 -0.70
C PRO A 102 9.32 9.52 -1.15
N ARG A 103 10.00 10.51 -0.56
CA ARG A 103 11.43 10.79 -0.83
C ARG A 103 12.40 10.12 0.13
N ALA A 104 11.89 9.46 1.16
CA ALA A 104 12.72 8.91 2.22
C ALA A 104 11.96 7.77 2.91
N ASP A 105 11.71 6.69 2.18
CA ASP A 105 11.11 5.48 2.72
C ASP A 105 12.16 4.65 3.47
N PRO A 106 12.12 4.58 4.82
CA PRO A 106 13.16 3.88 5.57
C PRO A 106 12.99 2.36 5.59
N ILE A 107 11.83 1.83 5.18
CA ILE A 107 11.61 0.38 5.10
C ILE A 107 12.20 -0.14 3.79
N ALA A 108 11.88 0.53 2.67
CA ALA A 108 12.42 0.17 1.36
C ALA A 108 13.88 0.62 1.17
N ASP A 109 14.33 1.64 1.93
CA ASP A 109 15.59 2.38 1.68
C ASP A 109 15.58 3.06 0.30
N GLU A 110 14.43 3.64 -0.06
CA GLU A 110 14.16 4.22 -1.39
C GLU A 110 13.74 5.69 -1.33
N ASP A 111 14.19 6.46 -2.33
CA ASP A 111 13.57 7.74 -2.72
C ASP A 111 12.74 7.45 -3.97
N TRP A 112 11.47 7.13 -3.76
CA TRP A 112 10.54 6.86 -4.86
C TRP A 112 10.53 8.03 -5.83
N VAL A 113 10.50 9.27 -5.35
CA VAL A 113 10.33 10.44 -6.23
C VAL A 113 11.57 10.78 -7.04
N ASP A 114 12.79 10.51 -6.58
CA ASP A 114 14.02 10.91 -7.31
C ASP A 114 14.13 10.20 -8.66
N GLU A 115 13.80 8.91 -8.72
CA GLU A 115 13.71 8.17 -9.99
C GLU A 115 12.67 8.78 -10.92
N HIS A 116 11.52 9.21 -10.37
CA HIS A 116 10.39 9.77 -11.13
C HIS A 116 10.58 11.24 -11.56
N ALA A 117 11.28 12.06 -10.76
CA ALA A 117 11.52 13.48 -11.03
C ALA A 117 12.45 13.70 -12.24
N ALA A 118 13.26 12.70 -12.59
CA ALA A 118 14.10 12.71 -13.80
C ALA A 118 13.28 12.63 -15.10
N GLU A 119 12.06 12.08 -15.07
CA GLU A 119 11.26 11.78 -16.26
C GLU A 119 10.20 12.83 -16.61
N GLY A 120 9.98 13.83 -15.74
CA GLY A 120 9.12 14.99 -16.07
C GLY A 120 7.64 14.63 -16.25
N ASN A 121 7.11 13.75 -15.41
CA ASN A 121 5.75 13.25 -15.51
C ASN A 121 4.70 14.19 -14.85
N ASP A 122 4.07 15.03 -15.66
CA ASP A 122 3.02 15.97 -15.20
C ASP A 122 1.66 15.29 -14.85
N ASN A 123 1.55 13.96 -14.97
CA ASN A 123 0.26 13.25 -14.81
C ASN A 123 -0.01 12.72 -13.39
N ILE A 124 0.99 12.72 -12.51
CA ILE A 124 0.80 12.41 -11.09
C ILE A 124 0.33 13.68 -10.36
N PRO A 125 -0.77 13.63 -9.58
CA PRO A 125 -1.22 14.80 -8.84
C PRO A 125 -0.17 15.33 -7.87
N ALA A 126 0.07 16.65 -7.88
CA ALA A 126 1.11 17.30 -7.09
C ALA A 126 1.08 16.95 -5.58
N HIS A 127 -0.09 16.69 -5.03
CA HIS A 127 -0.26 16.35 -3.61
C HIS A 127 0.27 14.96 -3.25
N MET A 128 0.37 14.03 -4.22
CA MET A 128 0.92 12.68 -3.99
C MET A 128 2.44 12.70 -3.77
N PHE A 129 3.12 13.77 -4.19
CA PHE A 129 4.55 13.95 -3.92
C PHE A 129 4.83 14.54 -2.54
N LEU A 130 3.81 14.95 -1.79
CA LEU A 130 4.00 15.61 -0.49
C LEU A 130 4.05 14.56 0.62
N PRO A 131 5.01 14.66 1.57
CA PRO A 131 5.04 13.77 2.71
C PRO A 131 3.82 14.00 3.60
N ILE A 132 3.32 12.93 4.20
CA ILE A 132 2.34 13.01 5.29
C ILE A 132 3.12 12.96 6.61
N PRO A 133 3.11 14.04 7.42
CA PRO A 133 3.89 14.11 8.65
C PRO A 133 3.50 13.05 9.67
N GLY A 134 4.49 12.47 10.34
CA GLY A 134 4.29 11.50 11.41
C GLY A 134 5.57 10.74 11.73
N GLN A 135 5.46 9.70 12.55
CA GLN A 135 6.54 8.74 12.74
C GLN A 135 6.71 7.93 11.46
N LEU A 136 7.89 7.98 10.86
CA LEU A 136 8.29 7.05 9.81
C LEU A 136 8.73 5.74 10.47
N LEU A 137 8.17 4.62 10.02
CA LEU A 137 8.62 3.31 10.47
C LEU A 137 9.90 2.94 9.72
N THR A 138 10.70 2.11 10.39
CA THR A 138 11.95 1.56 9.86
C THR A 138 11.87 0.03 9.87
N ASN A 139 12.87 -0.62 9.28
CA ASN A 139 13.01 -2.07 9.37
C ASN A 139 13.05 -2.60 10.82
N GLU A 140 13.47 -1.79 11.81
CA GLU A 140 13.46 -2.18 13.23
C GLU A 140 12.06 -2.22 13.85
N ASP A 141 11.09 -1.54 13.23
CA ASP A 141 9.70 -1.51 13.70
C ASP A 141 8.87 -2.70 13.18
N ILE A 142 9.41 -3.50 12.24
CA ILE A 142 8.76 -4.68 11.70
C ILE A 142 8.79 -5.80 12.75
N PRO A 143 7.63 -6.30 13.22
CA PRO A 143 7.60 -7.37 14.22
C PRO A 143 8.30 -8.65 13.73
N GLU A 144 9.00 -9.33 14.63
CA GLU A 144 9.63 -10.63 14.34
C GLU A 144 8.59 -11.64 13.82
N GLY A 145 8.93 -12.34 12.73
CA GLY A 145 8.08 -13.34 12.10
C GLY A 145 7.02 -12.77 11.15
N TRP A 146 7.03 -11.44 10.91
CA TRP A 146 6.24 -10.85 9.83
C TRP A 146 6.79 -11.29 8.47
N ASP A 147 5.91 -11.70 7.56
CA ASP A 147 6.32 -12.15 6.22
C ASP A 147 5.24 -11.87 5.18
N ASN A 148 5.64 -11.36 4.01
CA ASN A 148 4.74 -11.08 2.87
C ASN A 148 3.45 -10.32 3.25
N GLY A 149 3.55 -9.31 4.13
CA GLY A 149 2.40 -8.56 4.63
C GLY A 149 1.62 -9.23 5.76
N MET A 150 1.97 -10.44 6.18
CA MET A 150 1.26 -11.18 7.21
C MET A 150 1.93 -11.05 8.58
N PRO A 151 1.14 -10.84 9.65
CA PRO A 151 1.63 -11.05 11.01
C PRO A 151 1.90 -12.54 11.27
N PRO A 152 2.76 -12.89 12.25
CA PRO A 152 3.25 -14.26 12.44
C PRO A 152 2.16 -15.33 12.57
N HIS A 153 1.08 -15.02 13.29
CA HIS A 153 -0.03 -15.94 13.50
C HIS A 153 -0.85 -16.23 12.23
N ILE A 154 -0.79 -15.37 11.21
CA ILE A 154 -1.40 -15.60 9.90
C ILE A 154 -0.43 -16.35 8.99
N VAL A 155 0.88 -16.06 9.04
CA VAL A 155 1.92 -16.81 8.32
C VAL A 155 1.80 -18.30 8.63
N GLU A 156 1.76 -18.66 9.91
CA GLU A 156 1.65 -20.06 10.35
C GLU A 156 0.39 -20.75 9.79
N ALA A 157 -0.73 -20.04 9.76
CA ALA A 157 -2.00 -20.60 9.29
C ALA A 157 -2.03 -20.79 7.77
N VAL A 158 -1.49 -19.83 7.01
CA VAL A 158 -1.46 -19.86 5.54
C VAL A 158 -0.48 -20.94 5.06
N TRP A 159 0.72 -21.00 5.63
CA TRP A 159 1.73 -21.97 5.21
C TRP A 159 1.36 -23.41 5.56
N LYS A 160 0.69 -23.62 6.69
CA LYS A 160 0.16 -24.93 7.03
C LYS A 160 -0.84 -25.44 5.98
N GLU A 161 -1.68 -24.58 5.44
CA GLU A 161 -2.62 -24.97 4.38
C GLU A 161 -1.90 -25.34 3.08
N LEU A 162 -0.86 -24.57 2.70
CA LEU A 162 -0.05 -24.85 1.51
C LEU A 162 0.73 -26.16 1.62
N ASP A 163 1.19 -26.54 2.82
CA ASP A 163 1.88 -27.81 3.07
C ASP A 163 0.92 -29.02 3.06
N GLU A 164 -0.39 -28.80 3.19
CA GLU A 164 -1.43 -29.84 3.23
C GLU A 164 -2.12 -30.08 1.86
N GLU A 165 -1.83 -29.27 0.84
CA GLU A 165 -2.32 -29.40 -0.56
C GLU A 165 -1.38 -30.22 -1.47
#